data_AF-A0AAW2T8X9-F1
#
_entry.id   AF-A0AAW2T8X9-F1
#
_cell.length_a   1.000
_cell.length_b   1.000
_cell.length_c   1.000
_cell.angle_alpha   90.00
_cell.angle_beta   90.00
_cell.angle_gamma   90.00
#
_symmetry.space_group_name_H-M   'P 1'
#
loop_
_entity.id
_entity.type
_entity.pdbx_description
1 polymer ?
#
loop_
_entity_poly.entity_id
_entity_poly.type
_entity_poly.pdbx_seq_one_letter_code
_entity_poly.pdbx_strand_id
1 'polypeptide(L)'
;MLSSFQMYDYQIQVLNSNGVVLVEFFAPWCGHCQALTPTWEKVANVLKGVATVAALDADAHKSLAQEYGIRGFPTIKVFAPGKPPVDYQGARDVKPIADFAYQQIKALLKERLNGKSAEGSSKKSEPSASVELNSRNFDELVIKSKELWIVEFFAPWCGHCKKLAPEWKKAANNLKGQVKLGHVDCDAEKVNYQSLMSRFNVQGFPTILVFGADKESPFPYEGARSASAIESFALEQLETNAAPPEVTELTSPDVMEEKCGSAAICFIAFLPDILDTKAEGRNKYSSFIGFSGRALQARNVP
;
A
#
# COMPACT_ATOMS: atom_id res chain seq x y z
N MET A 1 -1.79 19.73 28.54
CA MET A 1 -1.28 18.56 29.27
C MET A 1 -0.43 17.80 28.25
N LEU A 2 0.90 17.90 28.36
CA LEU A 2 1.79 17.14 27.50
C LEU A 2 1.53 15.67 27.78
N SER A 3 0.92 14.96 26.85
CA SER A 3 0.76 13.51 26.95
C SER A 3 2.16 12.91 26.87
N SER A 4 2.64 12.39 27.99
CA SER A 4 3.81 11.51 28.02
C SER A 4 3.42 10.23 27.28
N PHE A 5 3.75 10.17 25.99
CA PHE A 5 3.34 9.10 25.11
C PHE A 5 4.13 7.83 25.41
N GLN A 6 3.46 6.78 25.89
CA GLN A 6 4.00 5.42 25.85
C GLN A 6 4.13 5.00 24.37
N MET A 7 5.14 4.17 24.05
CA MET A 7 5.53 3.73 22.69
C MET A 7 4.40 3.42 21.69
N TYR A 8 3.24 2.97 22.17
CA TYR A 8 2.07 2.68 21.34
C TYR A 8 1.41 3.91 20.69
N ASP A 9 1.48 5.08 21.33
CA ASP A 9 0.86 6.31 20.80
C ASP A 9 1.75 7.02 19.76
N TYR A 10 3.08 6.82 19.81
CA TYR A 10 4.02 7.45 18.89
C TYR A 10 3.84 6.95 17.44
N GLN A 11 3.69 5.63 17.24
CA GLN A 11 3.48 5.06 15.90
C GLN A 11 2.17 5.54 15.25
N ILE A 12 1.09 5.67 16.02
CA ILE A 12 -0.22 6.07 15.47
C ILE A 12 -0.32 7.58 15.25
N GLN A 13 0.22 8.42 16.14
CA GLN A 13 0.02 9.86 16.05
C GLN A 13 1.13 10.61 15.28
N VAL A 14 2.33 10.05 15.18
CA VAL A 14 3.47 10.68 14.48
C VAL A 14 3.66 10.12 13.07
N LEU A 15 3.60 8.80 12.90
CA LEU A 15 3.92 8.16 11.61
C LEU A 15 2.71 8.01 10.67
N ASN A 16 1.50 7.89 11.21
CA ASN A 16 0.25 7.80 10.43
C ASN A 16 -0.51 9.13 10.33
N SER A 17 0.10 10.25 10.73
CA SER A 17 -0.55 11.55 10.62
C SER A 17 -0.71 11.98 9.17
N ASN A 18 -1.94 12.38 8.79
CA ASN A 18 -2.21 13.05 7.52
C ASN A 18 -1.76 14.53 7.53
N GLY A 19 -1.02 14.98 8.54
CA GLY A 19 -0.56 16.36 8.71
C GLY A 19 0.92 16.42 9.10
N VAL A 20 1.41 17.64 9.32
CA VAL A 20 2.78 17.87 9.77
C VAL A 20 2.89 17.57 11.26
N VAL A 21 3.95 16.86 11.66
CA VAL A 21 4.24 16.52 13.05
C VAL A 21 5.65 16.98 13.42
N LEU A 22 5.79 17.74 14.51
CA LEU A 22 7.08 18.09 15.10
C LEU A 22 7.34 17.20 16.30
N VAL A 23 8.54 16.63 16.37
CA VAL A 23 8.96 15.75 17.46
C VAL A 23 10.24 16.29 18.07
N GLU A 24 10.22 16.51 19.39
CA GLU A 24 11.42 16.66 20.19
C GLU A 24 11.90 15.28 20.65
N PHE A 25 13.13 14.91 20.28
CA PHE A 25 13.83 13.76 20.82
C PHE A 25 14.64 14.23 22.03
N PHE A 26 14.25 13.78 23.22
CA PHE A 26 14.81 14.23 24.49
C PHE A 26 15.34 13.07 25.34
N ALA A 27 16.01 13.41 26.43
CA ALA A 27 16.34 12.49 27.53
C ALA A 27 15.92 13.13 28.87
N PRO A 28 15.40 12.38 29.85
CA PRO A 28 14.91 12.97 31.10
C PRO A 28 15.99 13.72 31.91
N TRP A 29 17.23 13.26 31.82
CA TRP A 29 18.40 13.83 32.51
C TRP A 29 19.02 15.03 31.78
N CYS A 30 18.54 15.39 30.60
CA CYS A 30 19.12 16.45 29.76
C CYS A 30 18.62 17.84 30.20
N GLY A 31 19.50 18.64 30.81
CA GLY A 31 19.17 20.01 31.25
C GLY A 31 18.72 20.94 30.11
N HIS A 32 19.29 20.81 28.90
CA HIS A 32 18.84 21.57 27.73
C HIS A 32 17.42 21.20 27.28
N CYS A 33 17.01 19.96 27.50
CA CYS A 33 15.68 19.46 27.16
C CYS A 33 14.65 19.99 28.15
N GLN A 34 14.98 19.94 29.44
CA GLN A 34 14.16 20.56 30.51
C GLN A 34 13.99 22.07 30.29
N ALA A 35 15.04 22.77 29.85
CA ALA A 35 14.97 24.19 29.50
C ALA A 35 14.10 24.48 28.26
N LEU A 36 13.98 23.52 27.33
CA LEU A 36 13.16 23.66 26.12
C LEU A 36 11.67 23.42 26.39
N THR A 37 11.31 22.65 27.41
CA THR A 37 9.93 22.30 27.76
C THR A 37 8.94 23.48 27.76
N PRO A 38 9.19 24.62 28.44
CA PRO A 38 8.22 25.74 28.43
C PRO A 38 8.04 26.37 27.05
N THR A 39 9.06 26.35 26.20
CA THR A 39 8.95 26.79 24.80
C THR A 39 8.17 25.76 23.98
N TRP A 40 8.44 24.46 24.19
CA TRP A 40 7.77 23.38 23.47
C TRP A 40 6.26 23.35 23.74
N GLU A 41 5.84 23.59 24.98
CA GLU A 41 4.41 23.75 25.33
C GLU A 41 3.75 24.93 24.62
N LYS A 42 4.45 26.07 24.52
CA LYS A 42 3.96 27.24 23.78
C LYS A 42 3.84 26.95 22.28
N VAL A 43 4.81 26.25 21.70
CA VAL A 43 4.76 25.80 20.30
C VAL A 43 3.56 24.88 20.07
N ALA A 44 3.33 23.90 20.95
CA ALA A 44 2.16 23.01 20.88
C ALA A 44 0.84 23.79 20.94
N ASN A 45 0.75 24.81 21.78
CA ASN A 45 -0.43 25.67 21.87
C ASN A 45 -0.64 26.51 20.60
N VAL A 46 0.42 27.10 20.03
CA VAL A 46 0.36 27.91 18.81
C VAL A 46 -0.06 27.07 17.59
N LEU A 47 0.42 25.82 17.52
CA LEU A 47 0.17 24.93 16.38
C LEU A 47 -1.07 24.05 16.56
N LYS A 48 -1.81 24.20 17.66
CA LYS A 48 -2.98 23.38 17.97
C LYS A 48 -3.99 23.41 16.82
N GLY A 49 -4.32 22.22 16.29
CA GLY A 49 -5.25 22.05 15.17
C GLY A 49 -4.64 22.30 13.78
N VAL A 50 -3.37 22.70 13.70
CA VAL A 50 -2.66 22.95 12.44
C VAL A 50 -1.52 21.95 12.22
N ALA A 51 -0.75 21.66 13.27
CA ALA A 51 0.27 20.62 13.28
C ALA A 51 0.31 19.92 14.65
N THR A 52 0.73 18.66 14.65
CA THR A 52 0.94 17.91 15.89
C THR A 52 2.33 18.25 16.43
N VAL A 53 2.44 18.43 17.75
CA VAL A 53 3.71 18.67 18.45
C VAL A 53 3.84 17.60 19.53
N ALA A 54 4.92 16.83 19.47
CA ALA A 54 5.17 15.67 20.32
C ALA A 54 6.58 15.71 20.91
N ALA A 55 6.80 14.94 21.97
CA ALA A 55 8.10 14.71 22.58
C ALA A 55 8.29 13.20 22.77
N LEU A 56 9.50 12.70 22.52
CA LEU A 56 9.87 11.30 22.59
C LEU A 56 11.14 11.13 23.42
N ASP A 57 11.08 10.27 24.43
CA ASP A 57 12.26 9.87 25.20
C ASP A 57 13.14 8.94 24.37
N ALA A 58 14.16 9.53 23.75
CA ALA A 58 15.07 8.83 22.88
C ALA A 58 16.18 8.08 23.66
N ASP A 59 16.37 8.36 24.95
CA ASP A 59 17.30 7.63 25.81
C ASP A 59 16.69 6.27 26.23
N ALA A 60 15.38 6.24 26.48
CA ALA A 60 14.63 5.01 26.66
C ALA A 60 14.47 4.19 25.37
N HIS A 61 14.56 4.83 24.20
CA HIS A 61 14.30 4.23 22.88
C HIS A 61 15.49 4.32 21.93
N LYS A 62 16.62 3.72 22.32
CA LYS A 62 17.91 3.82 21.61
C LYS A 62 17.89 3.32 20.17
N SER A 63 17.13 2.27 19.86
CA SER A 63 16.99 1.76 18.48
C SER A 63 16.32 2.78 17.56
N LEU A 64 15.23 3.40 18.03
CA LEU A 64 14.51 4.45 17.31
C LEU A 64 15.33 5.74 17.19
N ALA A 65 16.10 6.07 18.24
CA ALA A 65 17.05 7.17 18.22
C ALA A 65 18.13 6.95 17.14
N GLN A 66 18.67 5.73 17.05
CA GLN A 66 19.65 5.37 16.01
C GLN A 66 19.05 5.43 14.61
N GLU A 67 17.82 4.93 14.42
CA GLU A 67 17.09 4.96 13.14
C GLU A 67 16.93 6.39 12.61
N TYR A 68 16.54 7.34 13.46
CA TYR A 68 16.44 8.74 13.07
C TYR A 68 17.76 9.52 13.16
N GLY A 69 18.88 8.84 13.42
CA GLY A 69 20.21 9.47 13.47
C GLY A 69 20.35 10.51 14.59
N ILE A 70 19.68 10.30 15.72
CA ILE A 70 19.76 11.18 16.89
C ILE A 70 21.11 10.97 17.58
N ARG A 71 21.97 11.99 17.52
CA ARG A 71 23.34 11.97 18.07
C ARG A 71 23.49 12.77 19.36
N GLY A 72 22.45 13.49 19.78
CA GLY A 72 22.46 14.34 20.95
C GLY A 72 21.11 14.96 21.24
N PHE A 73 20.95 15.50 22.45
CA PHE A 73 19.68 15.99 22.95
C PHE A 73 19.69 17.48 23.31
N PRO A 74 18.56 18.20 23.16
CA PRO A 74 17.40 17.77 22.38
C PRO A 74 17.69 17.85 20.87
N THR A 75 17.06 16.99 20.09
CA THR A 75 17.02 17.08 18.63
C THR A 75 15.57 17.25 18.19
N ILE A 76 15.29 18.22 17.32
CA ILE A 76 13.93 18.47 16.82
C ILE A 76 13.88 18.03 15.36
N LYS A 77 12.89 17.20 15.03
CA LYS A 77 12.62 16.80 13.64
C LYS A 77 11.17 17.08 13.28
N VAL A 78 10.95 17.33 11.99
CA VAL A 78 9.62 17.43 11.42
C VAL A 78 9.36 16.26 10.48
N PHE A 79 8.15 15.73 10.58
CA PHE A 79 7.63 14.64 9.78
C PHE A 79 6.47 15.17 8.95
N ALA A 80 6.50 14.91 7.64
CA ALA A 80 5.44 15.26 6.73
C ALA A 80 5.08 14.03 5.87
N PRO A 81 3.80 13.86 5.48
CA PRO A 81 3.37 12.75 4.63
C PRO A 81 4.17 12.71 3.32
N GLY A 82 4.63 11.52 2.93
CA GLY A 82 5.38 11.30 1.69
C GLY A 82 6.80 11.88 1.65
N LYS A 83 7.31 12.42 2.77
CA LYS A 83 8.66 13.02 2.81
C LYS A 83 9.56 12.37 3.86
N PRO A 84 10.89 12.37 3.65
CA PRO A 84 11.84 12.02 4.69
C PRO A 84 11.77 13.05 5.84
N PRO A 85 12.04 12.65 7.10
CA PRO A 85 12.09 13.58 8.22
C PRO A 85 13.18 14.63 8.02
N VAL A 86 12.90 15.87 8.41
CA VAL A 86 13.84 16.99 8.27
C VAL A 86 14.27 17.49 9.65
N ASP A 87 15.56 17.71 9.82
CA ASP A 87 16.12 18.28 11.05
C ASP A 87 15.82 19.77 11.15
N TYR A 88 15.37 20.19 12.33
CA TYR A 88 15.31 21.59 12.67
C TYR A 88 16.63 22.05 13.29
N GLN A 89 17.29 23.00 12.62
CA GLN A 89 18.59 23.55 13.03
C GLN A 89 18.51 25.03 13.44
N GLY A 90 17.30 25.58 13.58
CA GLY A 90 17.07 26.98 13.92
C GLY A 90 17.11 27.29 15.42
N ALA A 91 16.86 28.56 15.76
CA ALA A 91 16.78 29.02 17.14
C ALA A 91 15.61 28.37 17.90
N ARG A 92 15.84 27.96 19.14
CA ARG A 92 14.87 27.18 19.94
C ARG A 92 13.88 28.08 20.69
N ASP A 93 13.35 29.07 19.98
CA ASP A 93 12.30 29.98 20.43
C ASP A 93 10.97 29.62 19.78
N VAL A 94 9.86 30.09 20.37
CA VAL A 94 8.51 29.74 19.89
C VAL A 94 8.32 30.14 18.43
N LYS A 95 8.70 31.38 18.06
CA LYS A 95 8.43 31.93 16.73
C LYS A 95 9.23 31.18 15.63
N PRO A 96 10.55 31.00 15.71
CA PRO A 96 11.30 30.25 14.70
C PRO A 96 10.83 28.80 14.51
N ILE A 97 10.45 28.10 15.59
CA ILE A 97 9.93 26.73 15.51
C ILE A 97 8.54 26.73 14.83
N ALA A 98 7.64 27.63 15.22
CA ALA A 98 6.31 27.76 14.64
C ALA A 98 6.37 28.18 13.16
N ASP A 99 7.25 29.12 12.80
CA ASP A 99 7.47 29.53 11.41
C ASP A 99 7.96 28.34 10.57
N PHE A 100 8.88 27.54 11.10
CA PHE A 100 9.37 26.34 10.41
C PHE A 100 8.25 25.32 10.18
N ALA A 101 7.45 25.03 11.21
CA ALA A 101 6.26 24.19 11.08
C ALA A 101 5.31 24.71 9.99
N TYR A 102 5.04 26.03 10.00
CA TYR A 102 4.21 26.68 9.00
C TYR A 102 4.75 26.52 7.58
N GLN A 103 6.07 26.62 7.37
CA GLN A 103 6.65 26.38 6.03
C GLN A 103 6.45 24.93 5.56
N GLN A 104 6.57 23.95 6.46
CA GLN A 104 6.31 22.54 6.11
C GLN A 104 4.84 22.31 5.76
N ILE A 105 3.91 22.92 6.52
CA ILE A 105 2.48 22.88 6.23
C ILE A 105 2.19 23.52 4.88
N LYS A 106 2.76 24.71 4.62
CA LYS A 106 2.59 25.41 3.33
C LYS A 106 3.15 24.60 2.17
N ALA A 107 4.28 23.94 2.33
CA ALA A 107 4.84 23.04 1.32
C ALA A 107 3.93 21.84 1.07
N LEU A 108 3.43 21.19 2.12
CA LEU A 108 2.47 20.08 2.02
C LEU A 108 1.15 20.50 1.37
N LEU A 109 0.62 21.67 1.71
CA LEU A 109 -0.59 22.22 1.10
C LEU A 109 -0.34 22.60 -0.36
N LYS A 110 0.80 23.22 -0.67
CA LYS A 110 1.19 23.54 -2.05
C LYS A 110 1.30 22.26 -2.87
N GLU A 111 1.85 21.18 -2.33
CA GLU A 111 1.89 19.88 -2.99
C GLU A 111 0.52 19.24 -3.16
N ARG A 112 -0.39 19.37 -2.18
CA ARG A 112 -1.77 18.88 -2.32
C ARG A 112 -2.56 19.68 -3.35
N LEU A 113 -2.35 21.00 -3.37
CA LEU A 113 -2.97 21.91 -4.32
C LEU A 113 -2.40 21.71 -5.73
N ASN A 114 -1.07 21.55 -5.84
CA ASN A 114 -0.35 21.20 -7.07
C ASN A 114 -0.47 19.71 -7.42
N GLY A 115 -1.02 18.88 -6.53
CA GLY A 115 -1.49 17.52 -6.80
C GLY A 115 -2.71 17.50 -7.72
N LYS A 116 -3.27 18.68 -8.01
CA LYS A 116 -3.73 19.04 -9.35
C LYS A 116 -2.62 19.86 -10.03
N SER A 117 -1.82 19.20 -10.86
CA SER A 117 -0.76 19.75 -11.73
C SER A 117 0.47 20.42 -11.08
N ALA A 118 1.61 19.71 -11.05
CA ALA A 118 2.90 20.17 -11.60
C ALA A 118 4.05 19.19 -11.23
N GLU A 119 4.19 18.13 -12.03
CA GLU A 119 5.52 17.79 -12.55
C GLU A 119 5.78 18.77 -13.72
N GLY A 120 6.90 19.49 -13.72
CA GLY A 120 7.29 20.37 -14.82
C GLY A 120 8.54 19.80 -15.48
N SER A 121 8.62 19.54 -16.79
CA SER A 121 7.71 19.88 -17.88
C SER A 121 7.91 18.91 -19.05
N SER A 122 6.84 18.78 -19.86
CA SER A 122 6.82 18.23 -21.22
C SER A 122 6.64 16.72 -21.35
N LYS A 123 5.45 16.25 -20.97
CA LYS A 123 4.49 15.60 -21.88
C LYS A 123 3.19 15.35 -21.11
N LYS A 124 2.05 15.70 -21.72
CA LYS A 124 0.72 15.27 -21.25
C LYS A 124 0.78 13.76 -20.94
N SER A 125 0.61 13.37 -19.69
CA SER A 125 0.11 12.03 -19.40
C SER A 125 -0.81 12.08 -18.20
N GLU A 126 -2.06 11.74 -18.51
CA GLU A 126 -3.03 10.98 -17.73
C GLU A 126 -2.58 10.43 -16.36
N PRO A 127 -3.52 10.27 -15.41
CA PRO A 127 -3.26 9.71 -14.08
C PRO A 127 -2.40 8.46 -14.16
N SER A 128 -1.37 8.37 -13.30
CA SER A 128 -0.46 7.23 -13.26
C SER A 128 -1.26 5.94 -13.14
N ALA A 129 -1.12 5.09 -14.15
CA ALA A 129 -1.94 3.90 -14.28
C ALA A 129 -1.60 2.85 -13.21
N SER A 130 -0.37 2.89 -12.69
CA SER A 130 0.05 2.13 -11.51
C SER A 130 0.03 2.99 -10.25
N VAL A 131 -0.31 2.36 -9.13
CA VAL A 131 -0.43 2.99 -7.82
C VAL A 131 0.94 3.02 -7.13
N GLU A 132 1.33 4.17 -6.58
CA GLU A 132 2.53 4.27 -5.75
C GLU A 132 2.29 3.63 -4.39
N LEU A 133 3.15 2.67 -4.04
CA LEU A 133 3.08 1.89 -2.81
C LEU A 133 4.32 2.12 -1.95
N ASN A 134 4.11 2.16 -0.65
CA ASN A 134 5.14 2.31 0.36
C ASN A 134 4.71 1.61 1.65
N SER A 135 5.63 1.48 2.61
CA SER A 135 5.37 0.86 3.92
C SER A 135 4.14 1.41 4.67
N ARG A 136 3.67 2.62 4.35
CA ARG A 136 2.56 3.28 5.03
C ARG A 136 1.19 2.92 4.44
N ASN A 137 1.13 2.63 3.14
CA ASN A 137 -0.14 2.36 2.45
C ASN A 137 -0.28 0.91 1.97
N PHE A 138 0.81 0.12 1.99
CA PHE A 138 0.82 -1.23 1.41
C PHE A 138 -0.21 -2.15 2.06
N ASP A 139 -0.31 -2.15 3.39
CA ASP A 139 -1.24 -3.04 4.09
C ASP A 139 -2.69 -2.69 3.77
N GLU A 140 -3.02 -1.41 3.75
CA GLU A 140 -4.37 -0.95 3.48
C GLU A 140 -4.78 -1.19 2.02
N LEU A 141 -3.89 -0.89 1.08
CA LEU A 141 -4.20 -0.94 -0.35
C LEU A 141 -4.06 -2.35 -0.93
N VAL A 142 -3.05 -3.11 -0.50
CA VAL A 142 -2.72 -4.43 -1.06
C VAL A 142 -3.22 -5.54 -0.14
N ILE A 143 -2.77 -5.59 1.11
CA ILE A 143 -2.99 -6.76 1.99
C ILE A 143 -4.45 -6.90 2.41
N LYS A 144 -5.15 -5.80 2.67
CA LYS A 144 -6.58 -5.83 3.01
C LYS A 144 -7.49 -5.83 1.78
N SER A 145 -6.94 -5.69 0.58
CA SER A 145 -7.74 -5.68 -0.65
C SER A 145 -8.14 -7.10 -1.06
N LYS A 146 -9.38 -7.21 -1.56
CA LYS A 146 -9.88 -8.44 -2.20
C LYS A 146 -9.46 -8.55 -3.67
N GLU A 147 -8.93 -7.47 -4.24
CA GLU A 147 -8.54 -7.40 -5.65
C GLU A 147 -7.19 -8.07 -5.89
N LEU A 148 -6.96 -8.56 -7.11
CA LEU A 148 -5.65 -9.02 -7.54
C LEU A 148 -4.69 -7.82 -7.66
N TRP A 149 -3.54 -7.93 -7.01
CA TRP A 149 -2.47 -6.93 -7.07
C TRP A 149 -1.21 -7.51 -7.68
N ILE A 150 -0.57 -6.76 -8.57
CA ILE A 150 0.76 -7.07 -9.10
C ILE A 150 1.65 -5.87 -8.82
N VAL A 151 2.74 -6.08 -8.09
CA VAL A 151 3.57 -5.00 -7.55
C VAL A 151 5.00 -5.12 -8.03
N GLU A 152 5.51 -4.05 -8.65
CA GLU A 152 6.92 -3.92 -9.01
C GLU A 152 7.72 -3.29 -7.86
N PHE A 153 8.81 -3.92 -7.47
CA PHE A 153 9.83 -3.38 -6.59
C PHE A 153 11.03 -2.93 -7.44
N PHE A 154 11.30 -1.63 -7.45
CA PHE A 154 12.30 -1.04 -8.36
C PHE A 154 13.22 -0.04 -7.64
N ALA A 155 14.29 0.37 -8.32
CA ALA A 155 15.13 1.49 -7.89
C ALA A 155 15.41 2.43 -9.08
N PRO A 156 15.42 3.76 -8.90
CA PRO A 156 15.54 4.74 -9.97
C PRO A 156 16.88 4.71 -10.71
N TRP A 157 17.95 4.23 -10.09
CA TRP A 157 19.25 4.04 -10.76
C TRP A 157 19.34 2.74 -11.58
N CYS A 158 18.41 1.79 -11.41
CA CYS A 158 18.50 0.48 -12.03
C CYS A 158 18.12 0.54 -13.53
N GLY A 159 19.08 0.19 -14.40
CA GLY A 159 18.88 0.20 -15.85
C GLY A 159 17.78 -0.76 -16.34
N HIS A 160 17.61 -1.91 -15.67
CA HIS A 160 16.53 -2.86 -16.00
C HIS A 160 15.15 -2.32 -15.60
N CYS A 161 15.05 -1.58 -14.50
CA CYS A 161 13.81 -0.91 -14.08
C CYS A 161 13.43 0.18 -15.08
N LYS A 162 14.40 0.97 -15.55
CA LYS A 162 14.16 2.00 -16.58
C LYS A 162 13.63 1.40 -17.90
N LYS A 163 14.06 0.19 -18.26
CA LYS A 163 13.55 -0.54 -19.43
C LYS A 163 12.13 -1.08 -19.22
N LEU A 164 11.80 -1.50 -18.00
CA LEU A 164 10.46 -2.01 -17.63
C LEU A 164 9.44 -0.88 -17.49
N ALA A 165 9.82 0.29 -16.95
CA ALA A 165 8.92 1.42 -16.71
C ALA A 165 7.92 1.75 -17.84
N PRO A 166 8.32 1.86 -19.13
CA PRO A 166 7.36 2.09 -20.21
C PRO A 166 6.38 0.92 -20.43
N GLU A 167 6.82 -0.32 -20.27
CA GLU A 167 5.98 -1.52 -20.41
C GLU A 167 5.04 -1.68 -19.20
N TRP A 168 5.52 -1.37 -17.99
CA TRP A 168 4.71 -1.34 -16.77
C TRP A 168 3.59 -0.31 -16.87
N LYS A 169 3.91 0.90 -17.34
CA LYS A 169 2.90 1.95 -17.58
C LYS A 169 1.85 1.51 -18.60
N LYS A 170 2.24 0.83 -19.68
CA LYS A 170 1.28 0.30 -20.67
C LYS A 170 0.39 -0.78 -20.05
N ALA A 171 0.97 -1.78 -19.39
CA ALA A 171 0.21 -2.84 -18.73
C ALA A 171 -0.79 -2.28 -17.71
N ALA A 172 -0.36 -1.33 -16.88
CA ALA A 172 -1.22 -0.73 -15.87
C ALA A 172 -2.39 0.08 -16.48
N ASN A 173 -2.19 0.67 -17.67
CA ASN A 173 -3.29 1.33 -18.40
C ASN A 173 -4.28 0.31 -18.97
N ASN A 174 -3.78 -0.76 -19.59
CA ASN A 174 -4.62 -1.79 -20.20
C ASN A 174 -5.45 -2.55 -19.17
N LEU A 175 -4.87 -2.79 -17.98
CA LEU A 175 -5.50 -3.53 -16.89
C LEU A 175 -6.37 -2.67 -15.97
N LYS A 176 -6.52 -1.37 -16.26
CA LYS A 176 -7.24 -0.43 -15.40
C LYS A 176 -8.69 -0.87 -15.20
N GLY A 177 -9.06 -1.09 -13.94
CA GLY A 177 -10.39 -1.56 -13.54
C GLY A 177 -10.56 -3.08 -13.50
N GLN A 178 -9.55 -3.85 -13.92
CA GLN A 178 -9.54 -5.30 -13.86
C GLN A 178 -8.52 -5.83 -12.85
N VAL A 179 -7.28 -5.33 -12.92
CA VAL A 179 -6.18 -5.73 -12.02
C VAL A 179 -5.45 -4.49 -11.52
N LYS A 180 -5.05 -4.48 -10.24
CA LYS A 180 -4.31 -3.37 -9.65
C LYS A 180 -2.81 -3.56 -9.86
N LEU A 181 -2.17 -2.62 -10.55
CA LEU A 181 -0.71 -2.58 -10.63
C LEU A 181 -0.17 -1.53 -9.64
N GLY A 182 0.81 -1.93 -8.86
CA GLY A 182 1.50 -1.08 -7.89
C GLY A 182 3.00 -0.98 -8.17
N HIS A 183 3.65 0.04 -7.63
CA HIS A 183 5.12 0.15 -7.67
C HIS A 183 5.66 0.65 -6.34
N VAL A 184 6.79 0.09 -5.92
CA VAL A 184 7.51 0.44 -4.70
C VAL A 184 8.91 0.91 -5.08
N ASP A 185 9.21 2.19 -4.83
CA ASP A 185 10.56 2.73 -4.92
C ASP A 185 11.37 2.27 -3.71
N CYS A 186 12.19 1.26 -3.93
CA CYS A 186 13.00 0.63 -2.90
C CYS A 186 14.17 1.51 -2.45
N ASP A 187 14.59 2.52 -3.22
CA ASP A 187 15.54 3.50 -2.73
C ASP A 187 14.90 4.52 -1.79
N ALA A 188 13.68 4.95 -2.12
CA ALA A 188 12.91 5.84 -1.24
C ALA A 188 12.53 5.15 0.08
N GLU A 189 12.32 3.82 0.06
CA GLU A 189 11.99 3.00 1.23
C GLU A 189 13.21 2.57 2.09
N LYS A 190 14.46 2.75 1.61
CA LYS A 190 15.70 2.31 2.32
C LYS A 190 15.97 2.98 3.68
N VAL A 191 15.10 3.88 4.12
CA VAL A 191 15.27 4.68 5.35
C VAL A 191 14.59 4.04 6.57
N ASN A 192 13.86 2.92 6.44
CA ASN A 192 13.12 2.30 7.55
C ASN A 192 13.55 0.85 7.85
N TYR A 193 13.58 0.48 9.14
CA TYR A 193 13.87 -0.88 9.64
C TYR A 193 12.77 -1.93 9.29
N GLN A 194 11.68 -1.50 8.64
CA GLN A 194 10.57 -2.30 8.11
C GLN A 194 10.37 -2.11 6.60
N SER A 195 11.47 -2.06 5.84
CA SER A 195 11.38 -1.97 4.38
C SER A 195 10.53 -3.13 3.82
N LEU A 196 9.62 -2.81 2.89
CA LEU A 196 8.82 -3.82 2.19
C LEU A 196 9.72 -4.85 1.49
N MET A 197 10.95 -4.47 1.13
CA MET A 197 11.95 -5.38 0.62
C MET A 197 12.28 -6.50 1.60
N SER A 198 12.53 -6.19 2.88
CA SER A 198 12.82 -7.19 3.91
C SER A 198 11.60 -8.09 4.15
N ARG A 199 10.40 -7.50 4.21
CA ARG A 199 9.16 -8.23 4.45
C ARG A 199 8.87 -9.27 3.37
N PHE A 200 9.10 -8.92 2.10
CA PHE A 200 8.84 -9.79 0.95
C PHE A 200 10.09 -10.43 0.36
N ASN A 201 11.20 -10.41 1.10
CA ASN A 201 12.48 -11.00 0.70
C ASN A 201 12.97 -10.58 -0.71
N VAL A 202 12.84 -9.28 -1.04
CA VAL A 202 13.28 -8.73 -2.33
C VAL A 202 14.79 -8.51 -2.30
N GLN A 203 15.51 -9.33 -3.08
CA GLN A 203 16.98 -9.35 -3.12
C GLN A 203 17.60 -8.60 -4.33
N GLY A 204 16.78 -8.17 -5.29
CA GLY A 204 17.25 -7.54 -6.52
C GLY A 204 16.16 -6.75 -7.22
N PHE A 205 16.54 -6.02 -8.28
CA PHE A 205 15.61 -5.16 -9.01
C PHE A 205 15.67 -5.35 -10.54
N PRO A 206 14.54 -5.20 -11.25
CA PRO A 206 13.20 -5.17 -10.67
C PRO A 206 12.78 -6.57 -10.21
N THR A 207 12.02 -6.64 -9.13
CA THR A 207 11.29 -7.84 -8.68
C THR A 207 9.81 -7.55 -8.78
N ILE A 208 9.04 -8.44 -9.40
CA ILE A 208 7.59 -8.30 -9.52
C ILE A 208 6.95 -9.40 -8.68
N LEU A 209 6.07 -9.01 -7.76
CA LEU A 209 5.33 -9.93 -6.90
C LEU A 209 3.83 -9.87 -7.19
N VAL A 210 3.19 -11.02 -7.13
CA VAL A 210 1.76 -11.22 -7.38
C VAL A 210 1.07 -11.53 -6.07
N PHE A 211 0.07 -10.72 -5.73
CA PHE A 211 -0.71 -10.78 -4.51
C PHE A 211 -2.15 -11.21 -4.85
N GLY A 212 -2.33 -12.53 -4.92
CA GLY A 212 -3.62 -13.20 -5.20
C GLY A 212 -4.63 -13.11 -4.06
N ALA A 213 -5.63 -14.00 -4.05
CA ALA A 213 -6.66 -13.98 -3.00
C ALA A 213 -6.06 -14.18 -1.58
N ASP A 214 -5.06 -15.06 -1.47
CA ASP A 214 -4.23 -15.15 -0.28
C ASP A 214 -3.10 -14.11 -0.36
N LYS A 215 -3.25 -13.04 0.41
CA LYS A 215 -2.30 -11.93 0.47
C LYS A 215 -1.07 -12.24 1.31
N GLU A 216 -1.08 -13.32 2.08
CA GLU A 216 0.05 -13.72 2.94
C GLU A 216 1.07 -14.59 2.21
N SER A 217 0.67 -15.19 1.08
CA SER A 217 1.55 -16.02 0.24
C SER A 217 1.75 -15.45 -1.17
N PRO A 218 2.34 -14.24 -1.32
CA PRO A 218 2.67 -13.70 -2.64
C PRO A 218 3.77 -14.53 -3.32
N PHE A 219 3.74 -14.55 -4.65
CA PHE A 219 4.71 -15.29 -5.46
C PHE A 219 5.32 -14.42 -6.56
N PRO A 220 6.55 -14.71 -7.01
CA PRO A 220 7.21 -13.91 -8.03
C PRO A 220 6.62 -14.12 -9.43
N TYR A 221 6.58 -13.05 -10.21
CA TYR A 221 6.33 -13.12 -11.65
C TYR A 221 7.63 -13.36 -12.41
N GLU A 222 7.71 -14.51 -13.08
CA GLU A 222 8.89 -14.97 -13.83
C GLU A 222 8.72 -14.85 -15.35
N GLY A 223 7.60 -14.27 -15.82
CA GLY A 223 7.31 -14.12 -17.24
C GLY A 223 8.10 -12.98 -17.92
N ALA A 224 7.85 -12.81 -19.21
CA ALA A 224 8.47 -11.75 -20.00
C ALA A 224 8.03 -10.36 -19.53
N ARG A 225 8.97 -9.40 -19.48
CA ARG A 225 8.74 -8.05 -18.96
C ARG A 225 8.16 -7.07 -20.00
N SER A 226 7.37 -7.58 -20.95
CA SER A 226 6.61 -6.75 -21.90
C SER A 226 5.20 -6.48 -21.37
N ALA A 227 4.58 -5.39 -21.83
CA ALA A 227 3.23 -5.04 -21.41
C ALA A 227 2.22 -6.16 -21.71
N SER A 228 2.33 -6.77 -22.89
CA SER A 228 1.46 -7.87 -23.33
C SER A 228 1.59 -9.11 -22.43
N ALA A 229 2.81 -9.49 -22.06
CA ALA A 229 3.03 -10.68 -21.24
C ALA A 229 2.56 -10.47 -19.79
N ILE A 230 2.71 -9.25 -19.26
CA ILE A 230 2.17 -8.89 -17.93
C ILE A 230 0.64 -8.85 -17.98
N GLU A 231 0.05 -8.30 -19.04
CA GLU A 231 -1.40 -8.23 -19.24
C GLU A 231 -2.03 -9.62 -19.35
N SER A 232 -1.51 -10.48 -20.23
CA SER A 232 -2.01 -11.86 -20.39
C SER A 232 -1.95 -12.63 -19.08
N PHE A 233 -0.81 -12.54 -18.37
CA PHE A 233 -0.66 -13.17 -17.06
C PHE A 233 -1.66 -12.62 -16.04
N ALA A 234 -1.84 -11.29 -15.99
CA ALA A 234 -2.74 -10.66 -15.03
C ALA A 234 -4.20 -11.09 -15.23
N LEU A 235 -4.64 -11.20 -16.49
CA LEU A 235 -5.99 -11.65 -16.85
C LEU A 235 -6.18 -13.14 -16.50
N GLU A 236 -5.21 -14.00 -16.80
CA GLU A 236 -5.23 -15.41 -16.42
C GLU A 236 -5.32 -15.60 -14.89
N GLN A 237 -4.56 -14.79 -14.13
CA GLN A 237 -4.64 -14.81 -12.67
C GLN A 237 -5.99 -14.29 -12.16
N LEU A 238 -6.61 -13.33 -12.83
CA LEU A 238 -7.92 -12.83 -12.46
C LEU A 238 -9.00 -13.92 -12.65
N GLU A 239 -8.92 -14.69 -13.73
CA GLU A 239 -9.81 -15.84 -13.98
C GLU A 239 -9.59 -16.98 -12.99
N THR A 240 -8.33 -17.31 -12.68
CA THR A 240 -7.99 -18.39 -11.74
C THR A 240 -8.38 -18.06 -10.30
N ASN A 241 -8.33 -16.77 -9.93
CA ASN A 241 -8.73 -16.28 -8.60
C ASN A 241 -10.19 -15.81 -8.53
N ALA A 242 -10.95 -15.90 -9.63
CA ALA A 242 -12.38 -15.61 -9.60
C ALA A 242 -13.10 -16.58 -8.66
N ALA A 243 -14.13 -16.08 -7.97
CA ALA A 243 -15.00 -16.95 -7.19
C ALA A 243 -15.55 -18.05 -8.12
N PRO A 244 -15.65 -19.31 -7.65
CA PRO A 244 -16.24 -20.37 -8.45
C PRO A 244 -17.57 -19.90 -9.01
N PRO A 245 -17.89 -20.21 -10.28
CA PRO A 245 -19.17 -19.86 -10.86
C PRO A 245 -20.28 -20.39 -9.95
N GLU A 246 -21.22 -19.52 -9.62
CA GLU A 246 -22.31 -19.88 -8.71
C GLU A 246 -23.17 -20.95 -9.39
N VAL A 247 -23.15 -22.17 -8.84
CA VAL A 247 -23.94 -23.29 -9.38
C VAL A 247 -25.41 -23.03 -9.05
N THR A 248 -26.16 -22.55 -10.04
CA THR A 248 -27.59 -22.27 -9.89
C THR A 248 -28.40 -23.53 -10.15
N GLU A 249 -29.31 -23.86 -9.24
CA GLU A 249 -30.22 -25.00 -9.41
C GLU A 249 -31.33 -24.64 -10.40
N LEU A 250 -31.43 -25.41 -11.50
CA LEU A 250 -32.47 -25.24 -12.51
C LEU A 250 -33.74 -26.00 -12.06
N THR A 251 -34.62 -25.30 -11.35
CA THR A 251 -35.83 -25.89 -10.75
C THR A 251 -37.06 -25.87 -11.66
N SER A 252 -37.01 -25.12 -12.77
CA SER A 252 -38.10 -25.00 -13.73
C SER A 252 -37.61 -24.62 -15.14
N PRO A 253 -38.40 -24.85 -16.19
CA PRO A 253 -38.09 -24.39 -17.55
C PRO A 253 -37.87 -22.87 -17.63
N ASP A 254 -38.62 -22.07 -16.87
CA ASP A 254 -38.50 -20.60 -16.88
C ASP A 254 -37.14 -20.16 -16.32
N VAL A 255 -36.66 -20.82 -15.25
CA VAL A 255 -35.33 -20.56 -14.68
C VAL A 255 -34.23 -20.98 -15.66
N MET A 256 -34.43 -22.06 -16.42
CA MET A 256 -33.50 -22.47 -17.47
C MET A 256 -33.43 -21.45 -18.61
N GLU A 257 -34.57 -20.95 -19.08
CA GLU A 257 -34.60 -19.92 -20.13
C GLU A 257 -33.99 -18.60 -19.65
N GLU A 258 -34.28 -18.19 -18.41
CA GLU A 258 -33.67 -16.99 -17.79
C GLU A 258 -32.15 -17.10 -17.71
N LYS A 259 -31.62 -18.26 -17.29
CA LYS A 259 -30.18 -18.44 -17.02
C LYS A 259 -29.37 -18.85 -18.26
N CYS A 260 -29.97 -19.60 -19.19
CA CYS A 260 -29.27 -20.16 -20.35
C CYS A 260 -29.72 -19.56 -21.70
N GLY A 261 -30.92 -18.98 -21.81
CA GLY A 261 -31.53 -18.64 -23.11
C GLY A 261 -30.75 -17.60 -23.93
N SER A 262 -29.98 -16.73 -23.26
CA SER A 262 -29.11 -15.74 -23.92
C SER A 262 -27.64 -16.13 -23.97
N ALA A 263 -27.25 -17.26 -23.38
CA ALA A 263 -25.86 -17.69 -23.29
C ALA A 263 -25.43 -18.37 -24.59
N ALA A 264 -24.24 -18.02 -25.11
CA ALA A 264 -23.67 -18.70 -26.28
C ALA A 264 -23.36 -20.19 -26.00
N ILE A 265 -23.01 -20.51 -24.75
CA ILE A 265 -22.77 -21.88 -24.26
C ILE A 265 -23.35 -21.96 -22.84
N CYS A 266 -24.23 -22.93 -22.57
CA CYS A 266 -24.72 -23.25 -21.23
C CYS A 266 -24.38 -24.69 -20.87
N PHE A 267 -23.63 -24.89 -19.78
CA PHE A 267 -23.31 -26.23 -19.27
C PHE A 267 -24.34 -26.66 -18.23
N ILE A 268 -25.02 -27.78 -18.51
CA ILE A 268 -26.05 -28.34 -17.63
C ILE A 268 -25.54 -29.69 -17.13
N ALA A 269 -25.54 -29.86 -15.80
CA ALA A 269 -25.17 -31.11 -15.15
C ALA A 269 -26.38 -31.66 -14.39
N PHE A 270 -26.70 -32.93 -14.63
CA PHE A 270 -27.75 -33.62 -13.90
C PHE A 270 -27.16 -34.29 -12.66
N LEU A 271 -27.70 -33.96 -11.50
CA LEU A 271 -27.31 -34.53 -10.23
C LEU A 271 -28.15 -35.78 -9.92
N PRO A 272 -27.61 -36.77 -9.18
CA PRO A 272 -28.40 -37.89 -8.69
C PRO A 272 -29.59 -37.42 -7.86
N ASP A 273 -30.69 -38.16 -7.91
CA ASP A 273 -31.87 -37.84 -7.11
C ASP A 273 -31.52 -37.83 -5.62
N ILE A 274 -32.18 -36.97 -4.85
CA ILE A 274 -32.00 -36.90 -3.40
C ILE A 274 -32.40 -38.21 -2.72
N LEU A 275 -33.28 -38.99 -3.35
CA LEU A 275 -33.70 -40.31 -2.86
C LEU A 275 -32.60 -41.38 -3.04
N ASP A 276 -31.70 -41.21 -4.01
CA ASP A 276 -30.62 -42.17 -4.28
C ASP A 276 -29.40 -41.93 -3.40
N THR A 277 -29.04 -40.66 -3.17
CA THR A 277 -27.76 -40.30 -2.53
C THR A 277 -27.90 -39.45 -1.27
N LYS A 278 -29.14 -39.11 -0.88
CA LYS A 278 -29.47 -38.14 0.18
C LYS A 278 -28.88 -36.75 -0.10
N ALA A 279 -29.22 -35.78 0.75
CA ALA A 279 -28.73 -34.41 0.62
C ALA A 279 -27.20 -34.32 0.61
N GLU A 280 -26.53 -35.20 1.36
CA GLU A 280 -25.08 -35.22 1.50
C GLU A 280 -24.37 -35.64 0.20
N GLY A 281 -24.89 -36.67 -0.50
CA GLY A 281 -24.36 -37.10 -1.79
C GLY A 281 -24.58 -36.04 -2.88
N ARG A 282 -25.78 -35.46 -2.95
CA ARG A 282 -26.10 -34.37 -3.88
C ARG A 282 -25.21 -33.14 -3.67
N ASN A 283 -25.00 -32.71 -2.43
CA ASN A 283 -24.13 -31.57 -2.09
C ASN A 283 -22.67 -31.82 -2.47
N LYS A 284 -22.22 -33.09 -2.40
CA LYS A 284 -20.88 -33.50 -2.81
C LYS A 284 -20.68 -33.39 -4.33
N TYR A 285 -21.71 -33.67 -5.12
CA TYR A 285 -21.65 -33.46 -6.56
C TYR A 285 -21.73 -31.97 -6.92
N SER A 286 -22.56 -31.17 -6.25
CA SER A 286 -22.59 -29.71 -6.47
C SER A 286 -21.23 -29.07 -6.19
N SER A 287 -20.56 -29.45 -5.10
CA SER A 287 -19.21 -28.94 -4.78
C SER A 287 -18.16 -29.42 -5.79
N PHE A 288 -18.26 -30.67 -6.26
CA PHE A 288 -17.39 -31.19 -7.31
C PHE A 288 -17.58 -30.42 -8.63
N ILE A 289 -18.81 -30.15 -9.05
CA ILE A 289 -19.08 -29.36 -10.27
C ILE A 289 -18.57 -27.94 -10.12
N GLY A 290 -18.76 -27.30 -8.97
CA GLY A 290 -18.17 -25.98 -8.69
C GLY A 290 -16.64 -25.99 -8.77
N PHE A 291 -15.99 -27.06 -8.30
CA PHE A 291 -14.55 -27.25 -8.41
C PHE A 291 -14.09 -27.52 -9.85
N SER A 292 -14.78 -28.39 -10.59
CA SER A 292 -14.49 -28.67 -12.00
C SER A 292 -14.72 -27.44 -12.90
N GLY A 293 -15.70 -26.59 -12.57
CA GLY A 293 -15.91 -25.30 -13.20
C GLY A 293 -14.68 -24.39 -13.09
N ARG A 294 -14.03 -24.34 -11.92
CA ARG A 294 -12.74 -23.63 -11.75
C ARG A 294 -11.66 -24.20 -12.67
N ALA A 295 -11.55 -25.54 -12.74
CA ALA A 295 -10.53 -26.20 -13.55
C ALA A 295 -10.74 -26.02 -15.07
N LEU A 296 -12.00 -25.86 -15.52
CA LEU A 296 -12.31 -25.57 -16.93
C LEU A 296 -12.06 -24.10 -17.29
N GLN A 297 -12.36 -23.17 -16.39
CA GLN A 297 -11.97 -21.76 -16.56
C GLN A 297 -10.45 -21.62 -16.70
N ALA A 298 -9.67 -22.31 -15.87
CA ALA A 298 -8.21 -22.31 -15.94
C ALA A 298 -7.61 -22.97 -17.21
N ARG A 299 -8.39 -23.67 -18.04
CA ARG A 299 -7.90 -24.39 -19.24
C ARG A 299 -8.24 -23.70 -20.57
N ASN A 300 -9.05 -22.65 -20.57
CA ASN A 300 -9.45 -21.91 -21.78
C ASN A 300 -8.51 -20.75 -22.16
N VAL A 301 -7.29 -20.76 -21.63
CA VAL A 301 -6.22 -19.83 -22.03
C VAL A 301 -5.62 -20.31 -23.36
N PRO A 302 -5.71 -19.54 -24.47
CA PRO A 302 -4.94 -19.82 -25.68
C PRO A 302 -3.43 -19.62 -25.49
#